data_AF-R9PIH9-F1
#
_entry.id   AF-R9PIH9-F1
#
_cell.length_a   1.000
_cell.length_b   1.000
_cell.length_c   1.000
_cell.angle_alpha   90.00
_cell.angle_beta   90.00
_cell.angle_gamma   90.00
#
_symmetry.space_group_name_H-M   'P 1'
#
loop_
_entity.id
_entity.type
_entity.pdbx_description
1 polymer ?
#
loop_
_entity_poly.entity_id
_entity_poly.type
_entity_poly.pdbx_seq_one_letter_code
_entity_poly.pdbx_strand_id
1 'polypeptide(L)' 'MIPGYPHLAGQNEQYLVSSLKAYRDKQRNGGQAVVMQGQAANLTDAEIAELAAYYAKM' A
#
# COMPACT_ATOMS: atom_id res chain seq x y z
N MET A 1 -15.44 -3.93 -3.83
CA MET A 1 -15.16 -2.48 -3.94
C MET A 1 -15.74 -1.81 -2.72
N ILE A 2 -14.92 -1.14 -1.89
CA ILE A 2 -15.42 -0.34 -0.76
C ILE A 2 -15.40 1.12 -1.23
N PRO A 3 -16.54 1.83 -1.25
CA PRO A 3 -16.58 3.23 -1.66
C PRO A 3 -15.56 4.07 -0.88
N GLY A 4 -14.75 4.85 -1.60
CA GLY A 4 -13.70 5.68 -1.01
C GLY A 4 -12.34 5.00 -0.80
N TYR A 5 -12.22 3.69 -1.09
CA TYR A 5 -10.94 2.97 -1.04
C TYR A 5 -10.45 2.59 -2.45
N PRO A 6 -9.14 2.65 -2.70
CA PRO A 6 -8.58 2.31 -4.00
C PRO A 6 -8.65 0.81 -4.27
N HIS A 7 -8.75 0.46 -5.55
CA HIS A 7 -8.55 -0.91 -6.02
C HIS A 7 -7.07 -1.23 -6.10
N LEU A 8 -6.69 -2.39 -5.57
CA LEU A 8 -5.31 -2.86 -5.55
C LEU A 8 -5.02 -3.94 -6.61
N ALA A 9 -6.01 -4.78 -6.94
CA ALA A 9 -5.90 -5.80 -7.98
C ALA A 9 -5.58 -5.15 -9.35
N GLY A 10 -4.61 -5.70 -10.06
CA GLY A 10 -4.14 -5.23 -11.36
C GLY A 10 -3.36 -3.91 -11.32
N GLN A 11 -3.07 -3.37 -10.13
CA GLN A 11 -2.32 -2.13 -10.02
C GLN A 11 -0.83 -2.37 -10.30
N ASN A 12 -0.14 -1.36 -10.84
CA ASN A 12 1.30 -1.46 -11.10
C ASN A 12 2.09 -1.80 -9.81
N GLU A 13 2.94 -2.82 -9.90
CA GLU A 13 3.73 -3.33 -8.77
C GLU A 13 4.63 -2.26 -8.14
N GLN A 14 5.36 -1.49 -8.96
CA GLN A 14 6.27 -0.45 -8.47
C GLN A 14 5.51 0.69 -7.78
N TYR A 15 4.30 1.00 -8.27
CA TYR A 15 3.41 1.94 -7.62
C TYR A 15 2.93 1.42 -6.25
N LEU A 16 2.58 0.13 -6.15
CA LEU A 16 2.19 -0.48 -4.87
C LEU A 16 3.35 -0.47 -3.87
N VAL A 17 4.57 -0.83 -4.29
CA VAL A 17 5.78 -0.78 -3.46
C VAL A 17 6.01 0.64 -2.92
N SER A 18 6.09 1.63 -3.82
CA SER A 18 6.35 3.02 -3.43
C SER A 18 5.24 3.58 -2.53
N SER A 19 3.99 3.23 -2.80
CA SER A 19 2.84 3.63 -1.99
C SER A 19 2.88 3.05 -0.58
N LEU A 20 3.14 1.74 -0.45
CA LEU A 20 3.21 1.06 0.85
C LEU A 20 4.37 1.60 1.69
N LYS A 21 5.54 1.82 1.08
CA LYS A 21 6.67 2.49 1.75
C LYS A 21 6.30 3.90 2.21
N ALA A 22 5.66 4.70 1.35
CA ALA A 22 5.23 6.04 1.71
C ALA A 22 4.21 6.07 2.87
N TYR A 23 3.33 5.06 2.98
CA TYR A 23 2.43 4.92 4.13
C TYR A 23 3.18 4.49 5.39
N ARG A 24 4.06 3.49 5.32
CA ARG A 24 4.89 3.05 6.47
C ARG A 24 5.72 4.20 7.02
N ASP A 25 6.37 4.94 6.13
CA ASP A 25 7.29 6.03 6.48
C ASP A 25 6.54 7.35 6.76
N LYS A 26 5.20 7.31 6.79
CA LYS A 26 4.30 8.45 7.05
C LYS A 26 4.45 9.64 6.09
N GLN A 27 5.04 9.42 4.92
CA GLN A 27 5.18 10.41 3.85
C GLN A 27 3.84 10.67 3.15
N ARG A 28 2.99 9.65 3.01
CA ARG A 28 1.58 9.82 2.63
C ARG A 28 0.75 10.07 3.88
N ASN A 29 0.11 11.23 3.94
CA ASN A 29 -0.62 11.73 5.10
C ASN A 29 -1.94 12.41 4.70
N GLY A 30 -2.75 12.79 5.71
CA GLY A 30 -4.05 13.43 5.53
C GLY A 30 -5.22 12.48 5.25
N GLY A 31 -6.44 12.91 5.60
CA GLY A 31 -7.66 12.16 5.37
C GLY A 31 -7.60 10.72 5.89
N GLN A 32 -7.89 9.75 5.03
CA GLN A 32 -7.91 8.32 5.37
C GLN A 32 -6.52 7.65 5.32
N ALA A 33 -5.43 8.41 5.06
CA ALA A 33 -4.08 7.86 5.01
C ALA A 33 -3.68 7.17 6.33
N VAL A 34 -4.17 7.66 7.47
CA VAL A 34 -3.89 7.10 8.80
C VAL A 34 -4.26 5.61 8.92
N VAL A 35 -5.31 5.18 8.21
CA VAL A 35 -5.73 3.77 8.18
C VAL A 35 -4.63 2.92 7.54
N MET A 36 -4.14 3.32 6.37
CA MET A 36 -3.07 2.60 5.67
C MET A 36 -1.71 2.75 6.36
N GLN A 37 -1.43 3.87 7.02
CA GLN A 37 -0.23 4.01 7.86
C GLN A 37 -0.21 2.96 8.97
N GLY A 38 -1.35 2.74 9.65
CA GLY A 38 -1.47 1.70 10.68
C GLY A 38 -1.24 0.29 10.14
N GLN A 39 -1.76 -0.01 8.94
CA GLN A 39 -1.53 -1.31 8.28
C GLN A 39 -0.08 -1.50 7.84
N ALA A 40 0.55 -0.44 7.30
CA ALA A 40 1.89 -0.49 6.75
C ALA A 40 3.00 -0.36 7.81
N ALA A 41 2.67 0.09 9.03
CA ALA A 41 3.64 0.47 10.07
C ALA A 41 4.68 -0.61 10.39
N ASN A 42 4.27 -1.88 10.37
CA ASN A 42 5.12 -3.01 10.74
C ASN A 42 5.63 -3.82 9.54
N LEU A 43 5.35 -3.37 8.31
CA LEU A 43 5.78 -4.10 7.12
C LEU A 43 7.27 -3.88 6.84
N THR A 44 7.98 -4.98 6.67
CA THR A 44 9.35 -4.99 6.14
C THR A 44 9.35 -4.71 4.64
N ASP A 45 10.51 -4.35 4.10
CA ASP A 45 10.67 -4.14 2.66
C ASP A 45 10.38 -5.41 1.84
N ALA A 46 10.66 -6.59 2.40
CA ALA A 46 10.37 -7.87 1.75
C ALA A 46 8.86 -8.14 1.68
N GLU A 47 8.13 -7.93 2.79
CA GLU A 47 6.67 -8.08 2.82
C GLU A 47 5.97 -7.07 1.89
N ILE A 48 6.47 -5.83 1.81
CA ILE A 48 5.95 -4.83 0.87
C ILE A 48 6.11 -5.31 -0.58
N ALA A 49 7.27 -5.85 -0.94
CA ALA A 49 7.52 -6.36 -2.29
C ALA A 49 6.62 -7.56 -2.61
N GLU A 50 6.45 -8.48 -1.67
CA GLU A 50 5.57 -9.65 -1.84
C GLU A 50 4.11 -9.26 -2.01
N LEU A 51 3.59 -8.37 -1.16
CA LEU A 51 2.22 -7.85 -1.27
C LEU A 51 2.02 -7.12 -2.61
N ALA A 52 2.96 -6.27 -3.01
CA ALA A 52 2.87 -5.56 -4.27
C ALA A 52 2.82 -6.51 -5.47
N ALA A 53 3.69 -7.53 -5.49
CA ALA A 53 3.72 -8.54 -6.54
C ALA A 53 2.44 -9.40 -6.56
N TYR A 54 1.88 -9.71 -5.39
CA TYR A 54 0.61 -10.42 -5.27
C TYR A 54 -0.56 -9.62 -5.84
N TYR A 55 -0.73 -8.37 -5.41
CA TYR A 55 -1.83 -7.50 -5.88
C TYR A 55 -1.71 -7.13 -7.35
N ALA A 56 -0.49 -6.97 -7.88
CA ALA A 56 -0.28 -6.67 -9.29
C ALA A 56 -0.66 -7.83 -10.23
N LYS A 57 -0.68 -9.07 -9.75
CA LYS A 57 -1.01 -10.28 -10.53
C LYS A 57 -2.48 -10.70 -10.45
N MET A 58 -3.25 -10.10 -9.55
CA MET A 58 -4.71 -10.31 -9.46
C MET A 58 -5.45 -9.51 -10.52
#